data_AF-M2ULD3-F1
#
_entry.id   AF-M2ULD3-F1
#
_cell.length_a   1.000
_cell.length_b   1.000
_cell.length_c   1.000
_cell.angle_alpha   90.00
_cell.angle_beta   90.00
_cell.angle_gamma   90.00
#
_symmetry.space_group_name_H-M   'P 1'
#
loop_
_entity.id
_entity.type
_entity.pdbx_description
1 polymer ?
#
loop_
_entity_poly.entity_id
_entity_poly.type
_entity_poly.pdbx_seq_one_letter_code
_entity_poly.pdbx_strand_id
1 'polypeptide(L)'
;MADASNTVAQPGIAALAPPTIRQLGSGQVLVDPSSVVKELIENALDARAKSIFVDISANTIDSIQVKDDGHGIPSEDRSLVCRRYCTSKIRDLNDLREIGGKWLGFRGEALASMAEMSSAFSVTTRVEGEPVAVKLKYSRGGELESVTHDSHPVGTTVKVTGFFDYIPVRKQTAIRNVAKCLAKIRRLMQSYALARPTIRFRLRVLKAKNSNGDFSYAPRAHADVGDAVLKTFGRDCAAQCDFTTAEADGFEIRAFLPKPIAIGSKISGHGSFVAVDARPVSSNRGTIKQMVHVHKQRLGKANASLTGVRDPFFCINIICPPGSYDPNIEPAKDDVMFEDSDIVLGVWEKLLGSFYPEAVVNLDEDEPSLYFQQNCQIEPGNIVEQNLDEITSESHNTSDQNEASVSAPQPRWRHSMYGIDEEDLEFLKDDCTPIIDEEEGRYAAEVSNPWTIARMNAAIKPRGSASNGRLLRPAKSTGNVDSSSSPRILATPNRVVSPEPLTPQTSSKANMVQSVLDDELQRSIQRLPPQSSGAESINDWFLNRQGSQSIND
;
A
#
# COMPACT_ATOMS: atom_id res chain seq x y z
N MET A 1 27.40 27.97 -54.90
CA MET A 1 27.33 27.17 -53.67
C MET A 1 27.01 28.14 -52.54
N ALA A 2 25.73 28.27 -52.19
CA ALA A 2 25.27 29.11 -51.10
C ALA A 2 24.82 28.20 -49.97
N ASP A 3 25.44 28.41 -48.82
CA ASP A 3 25.31 27.66 -47.58
C ASP A 3 23.91 27.91 -46.98
N ALA A 4 23.05 26.88 -46.99
CA ALA A 4 21.73 26.95 -46.40
C ALA A 4 21.88 26.81 -44.88
N SER A 5 21.94 27.96 -44.21
CA SER A 5 21.92 28.06 -42.75
C SER A 5 20.66 27.37 -42.20
N ASN A 6 20.85 26.19 -41.64
CA ASN A 6 19.83 25.42 -40.96
C ASN A 6 19.55 26.10 -39.60
N THR A 7 18.77 27.17 -39.64
CA THR A 7 18.30 27.87 -38.44
C THR A 7 17.29 26.97 -37.76
N VAL A 8 17.76 26.19 -36.78
CA VAL A 8 16.89 25.47 -35.85
C VAL A 8 16.06 26.54 -35.15
N ALA A 9 14.79 26.64 -35.53
CA ALA A 9 13.84 27.54 -34.89
C ALA A 9 13.88 27.27 -33.38
N GLN A 10 14.13 28.32 -32.60
CA GLN A 10 14.12 28.23 -31.14
C GLN A 10 12.76 27.68 -30.71
N PRO A 11 12.70 26.54 -30.00
CA PRO A 11 11.43 25.96 -29.60
C PRO A 11 10.70 26.93 -28.66
N GLY A 12 9.52 27.37 -29.08
CA GLY A 12 8.61 28.16 -28.23
C GLY A 12 7.98 27.29 -27.15
N ILE A 13 7.58 27.90 -26.03
CA ILE A 13 6.84 27.22 -24.97
C ILE A 13 5.46 26.83 -25.50
N ALA A 14 5.11 25.54 -25.46
CA ALA A 14 3.85 25.00 -25.95
C ALA A 14 3.30 23.91 -25.00
N ALA A 15 1.97 23.76 -24.98
CA ALA A 15 1.33 22.70 -24.21
C ALA A 15 1.69 21.31 -24.77
N LEU A 16 1.90 20.34 -23.87
CA LEU A 16 2.10 18.95 -24.26
C LEU A 16 0.75 18.31 -24.63
N ALA A 17 0.78 17.38 -25.57
CA ALA A 17 -0.40 16.57 -25.88
C ALA A 17 -0.82 15.73 -24.64
N PRO A 18 -2.11 15.52 -24.37
CA PRO A 18 -2.58 14.79 -23.19
C PRO A 18 -1.95 13.40 -22.99
N PRO A 19 -1.77 12.55 -24.04
CA PRO A 19 -1.09 11.26 -23.89
C PRO A 19 0.36 11.40 -23.40
N THR A 20 1.05 12.47 -23.81
CA THR A 20 2.42 12.76 -23.36
C THR A 20 2.43 13.15 -21.88
N ILE A 21 1.47 13.96 -21.43
CA ILE A 21 1.32 14.36 -20.03
C ILE A 21 1.10 13.12 -19.16
N ARG A 22 0.15 12.27 -19.54
CA ARG A 22 -0.15 11.02 -18.83
C ARG A 22 1.08 10.12 -18.74
N GLN A 23 1.82 9.94 -19.84
CA GLN A 23 2.98 9.07 -19.88
C GLN A 23 4.12 9.58 -18.99
N LEU A 24 4.35 10.90 -18.97
CA LEU A 24 5.35 11.53 -18.11
C LEU A 24 4.95 11.41 -16.64
N GLY A 25 3.69 11.68 -16.29
CA GLY A 25 3.17 11.57 -14.93
C GLY A 25 3.25 10.15 -14.39
N SER A 26 2.76 9.17 -15.15
CA SER A 26 2.87 7.74 -14.80
C SER A 26 4.33 7.33 -14.58
N GLY A 27 5.23 7.90 -15.40
CA GLY A 27 6.67 7.76 -15.29
C GLY A 27 7.24 8.15 -13.94
N GLN A 28 6.63 9.12 -13.26
CA GLN A 28 7.09 9.62 -11.96
C GLN A 28 6.43 8.87 -10.81
N VAL A 29 5.19 8.42 -10.98
CA VAL A 29 4.46 7.62 -9.98
C VAL A 29 5.07 6.22 -9.85
N LEU A 30 5.33 5.53 -10.97
CA LEU A 30 5.83 4.16 -10.98
C LEU A 30 7.23 4.07 -11.61
N VAL A 31 8.24 4.00 -10.74
CA VAL A 31 9.66 4.01 -11.14
C VAL A 31 10.19 2.62 -11.47
N ASP A 32 9.77 1.60 -10.73
CA ASP A 32 10.22 0.21 -10.90
C ASP A 32 9.08 -0.80 -10.57
N PRO A 33 9.24 -2.11 -10.89
CA PRO A 33 8.21 -3.10 -10.58
C PRO A 33 7.93 -3.29 -9.08
N SER A 34 8.87 -2.92 -8.20
CA SER A 34 8.63 -2.99 -6.75
C SER A 34 7.70 -1.87 -6.27
N SER A 35 7.71 -0.70 -6.91
CA SER A 35 6.72 0.36 -6.69
C SER A 35 5.31 -0.11 -7.05
N VAL A 36 5.14 -0.89 -8.12
CA VAL A 36 3.84 -1.50 -8.48
C VAL A 36 3.35 -2.40 -7.35
N VAL A 37 4.21 -3.30 -6.86
CA VAL A 37 3.85 -4.19 -5.75
C VAL A 37 3.54 -3.41 -4.47
N LYS A 38 4.28 -2.34 -4.17
CA LYS A 38 4.02 -1.45 -3.03
C LYS A 38 2.62 -0.84 -3.10
N GLU A 39 2.28 -0.19 -4.20
CA GLU A 39 0.96 0.43 -4.39
C GLU A 39 -0.19 -0.58 -4.28
N LEU A 40 -0.02 -1.80 -4.81
CA LEU A 40 -1.05 -2.83 -4.73
C LEU A 40 -1.19 -3.42 -3.32
N ILE A 41 -0.09 -3.60 -2.58
CA ILE A 41 -0.14 -4.01 -1.17
C ILE A 41 -0.85 -2.94 -0.34
N GLU A 42 -0.52 -1.66 -0.56
CA GLU A 42 -1.12 -0.54 0.14
C GLU A 42 -2.63 -0.44 -0.14
N ASN A 43 -3.04 -0.60 -1.39
CA ASN A 43 -4.47 -0.64 -1.73
C ASN A 43 -5.20 -1.81 -1.07
N ALA A 44 -4.59 -3.00 -1.01
CA ALA A 44 -5.16 -4.14 -0.30
C ALA A 44 -5.30 -3.89 1.22
N LEU A 45 -4.31 -3.26 1.83
CA LEU A 45 -4.33 -2.89 3.25
C LEU A 45 -5.39 -1.82 3.54
N ASP A 46 -5.50 -0.81 2.69
CA ASP A 46 -6.56 0.20 2.76
C ASP A 46 -7.95 -0.46 2.61
N ALA A 47 -8.06 -1.50 1.77
CA ALA A 47 -9.26 -2.33 1.63
C ALA A 47 -9.49 -3.34 2.77
N ARG A 48 -8.74 -3.22 3.87
CA ARG A 48 -8.85 -4.04 5.10
C ARG A 48 -8.55 -5.52 4.90
N ALA A 49 -7.72 -5.87 3.92
CA ALA A 49 -7.28 -7.24 3.70
C ALA A 49 -6.53 -7.81 4.92
N LYS A 50 -6.76 -9.09 5.21
CA LYS A 50 -6.07 -9.89 6.23
C LYS A 50 -5.01 -10.80 5.63
N SER A 51 -5.09 -11.07 4.33
CA SER A 51 -4.18 -11.91 3.56
C SER A 51 -3.87 -11.29 2.22
N ILE A 52 -2.58 -11.12 1.92
CA ILE A 52 -2.10 -10.55 0.67
C ILE A 52 -1.10 -11.51 0.02
N PHE A 53 -1.39 -11.88 -1.22
CA PHE A 53 -0.60 -12.83 -2.02
C PHE A 53 -0.08 -12.13 -3.27
N VAL A 54 1.24 -12.14 -3.44
CA VAL A 54 1.95 -11.56 -4.58
C VAL A 54 2.55 -12.68 -5.40
N ASP A 55 2.09 -12.84 -6.64
CA ASP A 55 2.64 -13.76 -7.62
C ASP A 55 3.30 -12.93 -8.74
N ILE A 56 4.62 -13.09 -8.92
CA ILE A 56 5.41 -12.28 -9.84
C ILE A 56 6.24 -13.16 -10.79
N SER A 57 6.35 -12.79 -12.06
CA SER A 57 7.21 -13.50 -13.01
C SER A 57 8.69 -13.37 -12.62
N ALA A 58 9.50 -14.37 -12.98
CA ALA A 58 10.94 -14.34 -12.70
C ALA A 58 11.67 -13.11 -13.26
N ASN A 59 11.15 -12.46 -14.31
CA ASN A 59 11.71 -11.23 -14.86
C ASN A 59 11.04 -9.94 -14.33
N THR A 60 10.10 -10.06 -13.37
CA THR A 60 9.35 -8.96 -12.73
C THR A 60 8.49 -8.09 -13.64
N ILE A 61 8.39 -8.41 -14.93
CA ILE A 61 7.75 -7.57 -15.95
C ILE A 61 6.60 -8.28 -16.63
N ASP A 62 6.79 -9.55 -17.02
CA ASP A 62 5.79 -10.29 -17.78
C ASP A 62 4.46 -10.38 -17.04
N SER A 63 4.50 -10.60 -15.72
CA SER A 63 3.28 -10.62 -14.91
C SER A 63 3.58 -10.25 -13.46
N ILE A 64 2.80 -9.30 -12.94
CA ILE A 64 2.72 -8.96 -11.52
C ILE A 64 1.24 -9.13 -11.13
N GLN A 65 0.96 -10.00 -10.17
CA GLN A 65 -0.38 -10.24 -9.68
C GLN A 65 -0.40 -10.08 -8.16
N VAL A 66 -1.32 -9.27 -7.65
CA VAL A 66 -1.57 -9.12 -6.21
C VAL A 66 -3.01 -9.49 -5.94
N LYS A 67 -3.21 -10.42 -5.01
CA LYS A 67 -4.50 -10.92 -4.57
C LYS A 67 -4.68 -10.65 -3.09
N ASP A 68 -5.85 -10.15 -2.72
CA ASP A 68 -6.24 -9.87 -1.36
C ASP A 68 -7.63 -10.45 -1.03
N ASP A 69 -7.93 -10.48 0.26
CA ASP A 69 -9.23 -10.82 0.87
C ASP A 69 -9.88 -9.57 1.51
N GLY A 70 -9.64 -8.39 0.94
CA GLY A 70 -10.27 -7.14 1.39
C GLY A 70 -11.76 -7.05 1.02
N HIS A 71 -12.35 -5.86 1.15
CA HIS A 71 -13.80 -5.67 0.92
C HIS A 71 -14.24 -5.75 -0.57
N GLY A 72 -13.30 -5.74 -1.53
CA GLY A 72 -13.62 -5.74 -2.96
C GLY A 72 -13.93 -4.34 -3.52
N ILE A 73 -14.32 -4.24 -4.79
CA ILE A 73 -14.68 -2.98 -5.45
C ILE A 73 -16.18 -3.01 -5.82
N PRO A 74 -17.01 -2.12 -5.22
CA PRO A 74 -18.44 -1.99 -5.52
C PRO A 74 -18.70 -1.69 -6.99
N SER A 75 -19.89 -2.04 -7.49
CA SER A 75 -20.18 -1.96 -8.92
C SER A 75 -20.16 -0.52 -9.46
N GLU A 76 -20.62 0.42 -8.63
CA GLU A 76 -20.65 1.86 -8.86
C GLU A 76 -19.26 2.47 -9.07
N ASP A 77 -18.23 1.90 -8.44
CA ASP A 77 -16.86 2.43 -8.50
C ASP A 77 -16.04 1.86 -9.67
N ARG A 78 -16.51 0.78 -10.32
CA ARG A 78 -15.71 -0.01 -11.29
C ARG A 78 -15.24 0.80 -12.48
N SER A 79 -16.04 1.76 -12.95
CA SER A 79 -15.68 2.66 -14.06
C SER A 79 -14.61 3.68 -13.67
N LEU A 80 -14.46 3.97 -12.37
CA LEU A 80 -13.56 4.99 -11.83
C LEU A 80 -12.20 4.44 -11.39
N VAL A 81 -12.06 3.12 -11.22
CA VAL A 81 -10.85 2.46 -10.68
C VAL A 81 -9.54 2.89 -11.37
N CYS A 82 -9.56 3.03 -12.69
CA CYS A 82 -8.39 3.44 -13.48
C CYS A 82 -8.50 4.87 -14.02
N ARG A 83 -9.46 5.66 -13.55
CA ARG A 83 -9.52 7.09 -13.82
C ARG A 83 -8.52 7.81 -12.93
N ARG A 84 -7.88 8.85 -13.47
CA ARG A 84 -6.94 9.66 -12.70
C ARG A 84 -7.69 10.52 -11.70
N TYR A 85 -7.02 10.85 -10.60
CA TYR A 85 -7.54 11.75 -9.57
C TYR A 85 -8.85 11.26 -8.91
N CYS A 86 -9.17 9.98 -9.06
CA CYS A 86 -10.33 9.36 -8.45
C CYS A 86 -9.88 8.52 -7.25
N THR A 87 -10.41 8.83 -6.06
CA THR A 87 -10.10 8.06 -4.84
C THR A 87 -11.27 8.07 -3.87
N SER A 88 -11.43 6.98 -3.11
CA SER A 88 -12.41 6.84 -2.03
C SER A 88 -11.86 7.21 -0.65
N LYS A 89 -10.60 7.66 -0.57
CA LYS A 89 -9.84 7.73 0.68
C LYS A 89 -9.77 9.14 1.28
N ILE A 90 -9.77 10.17 0.44
CA ILE A 90 -9.85 11.58 0.83
C ILE A 90 -10.79 12.32 -0.13
N ARG A 91 -11.42 13.39 0.34
CA ARG A 91 -12.32 14.26 -0.44
C ARG A 91 -11.73 15.65 -0.65
N ASP A 92 -10.98 16.16 0.32
CA ASP A 92 -10.39 17.49 0.27
C ASP A 92 -9.02 17.57 0.97
N LEU A 93 -8.45 18.78 1.03
CA LEU A 93 -7.15 19.02 1.67
C LEU A 93 -7.20 18.93 3.21
N ASN A 94 -8.36 19.13 3.82
CA ASN A 94 -8.50 18.98 5.28
C ASN A 94 -8.43 17.50 5.65
N ASP A 95 -9.02 16.61 4.86
CA ASP A 95 -8.88 15.16 5.02
C ASP A 95 -7.40 14.73 5.00
N LEU A 96 -6.56 15.36 4.18
CA LEU A 96 -5.13 15.05 4.15
C LEU A 96 -4.44 15.34 5.49
N ARG A 97 -4.84 16.41 6.19
CA ARG A 97 -4.29 16.77 7.51
C ARG A 97 -4.84 15.87 8.62
N GLU A 98 -6.13 15.60 8.63
CA GLU A 98 -6.79 14.91 9.74
C GLU A 98 -6.72 13.38 9.65
N ILE A 99 -6.87 12.84 8.44
CA ILE A 99 -6.96 11.40 8.20
C ILE A 99 -5.99 10.87 7.13
N GLY A 100 -5.18 11.73 6.52
CA GLY A 100 -4.21 11.33 5.49
C GLY A 100 -3.20 10.30 5.99
N GLY A 101 -2.83 10.34 7.28
CA GLY A 101 -2.00 9.32 7.91
C GLY A 101 -2.68 7.95 8.06
N LYS A 102 -4.01 7.89 8.09
CA LYS A 102 -4.78 6.62 8.24
C LYS A 102 -4.74 5.77 6.97
N TRP A 103 -4.59 6.40 5.81
CA TRP A 103 -4.56 5.74 4.50
C TRP A 103 -3.13 5.62 3.97
N LEU A 104 -2.84 4.55 3.24
CA LEU A 104 -1.51 4.34 2.66
C LEU A 104 -1.37 5.02 1.29
N GLY A 105 -2.42 5.00 0.47
CA GLY A 105 -2.52 5.80 -0.76
C GLY A 105 -3.69 6.77 -0.71
N PHE A 106 -3.62 7.90 -1.41
CA PHE A 106 -4.74 8.86 -1.48
C PHE A 106 -4.73 9.74 -2.75
N ARG A 107 -3.80 9.49 -3.69
CA ARG A 107 -3.61 10.34 -4.88
C ARG A 107 -4.54 9.98 -6.06
N GLY A 108 -5.06 8.76 -6.09
CA GLY A 108 -5.94 8.31 -7.20
C GLY A 108 -5.22 8.11 -8.54
N GLU A 109 -3.92 7.84 -8.55
CA GLU A 109 -3.13 7.74 -9.79
C GLU A 109 -2.56 6.35 -10.07
N ALA A 110 -2.35 5.54 -9.03
CA ALA A 110 -1.53 4.32 -9.12
C ALA A 110 -2.05 3.31 -10.15
N LEU A 111 -3.36 2.99 -10.13
CA LEU A 111 -3.94 1.99 -11.03
C LEU A 111 -4.04 2.51 -12.47
N ALA A 112 -4.32 3.80 -12.66
CA ALA A 112 -4.28 4.46 -13.97
C ALA A 112 -2.87 4.37 -14.57
N SER A 113 -1.83 4.67 -13.78
CA SER A 113 -0.43 4.56 -14.21
C SER A 113 -0.01 3.13 -14.54
N MET A 114 -0.52 2.12 -13.81
CA MET A 114 -0.28 0.73 -14.15
C MET A 114 -0.91 0.34 -15.49
N ALA A 115 -2.15 0.75 -15.75
CA ALA A 115 -2.84 0.47 -17.00
C ALA A 115 -2.12 1.10 -18.20
N GLU A 116 -1.67 2.34 -18.07
CA GLU A 116 -1.00 3.07 -19.15
C GLU A 116 0.37 2.46 -19.55
N MET A 117 1.12 1.98 -18.57
CA MET A 117 2.48 1.46 -18.74
C MET A 117 2.57 -0.01 -19.14
N SER A 118 1.46 -0.73 -19.09
CA SER A 118 1.42 -2.19 -19.22
C SER A 118 0.68 -2.61 -20.47
N SER A 119 1.11 -3.68 -21.14
CA SER A 119 0.42 -4.17 -22.33
C SER A 119 -0.97 -4.73 -22.04
N ALA A 120 -1.22 -5.22 -20.82
CA ALA A 120 -2.57 -5.53 -20.35
C ALA A 120 -2.71 -5.31 -18.85
N PHE A 121 -3.86 -4.77 -18.45
CA PHE A 121 -4.25 -4.55 -17.07
C PHE A 121 -5.66 -5.08 -16.81
N SER A 122 -5.83 -5.83 -15.72
CA SER A 122 -7.14 -6.35 -15.34
C SER A 122 -7.30 -6.43 -13.83
N VAL A 123 -8.52 -6.22 -13.36
CA VAL A 123 -8.92 -6.34 -11.97
C VAL A 123 -10.03 -7.39 -11.89
N THR A 124 -9.89 -8.36 -10.99
CA THR A 124 -10.97 -9.30 -10.67
C THR A 124 -11.40 -9.03 -9.25
N THR A 125 -12.68 -8.81 -9.01
CA THR A 125 -13.17 -8.39 -7.69
C THR A 125 -14.54 -8.97 -7.41
N ARG A 126 -14.83 -9.16 -6.12
CA ARG A 126 -16.15 -9.50 -5.63
C ARG A 126 -16.35 -8.85 -4.26
N VAL A 127 -17.48 -8.17 -4.10
CA VAL A 127 -17.90 -7.60 -2.81
C VAL A 127 -18.76 -8.61 -2.06
N GLU A 128 -18.81 -8.48 -0.73
CA GLU A 128 -19.77 -9.25 0.07
C GLU A 128 -21.21 -8.94 -0.37
N GLY A 129 -22.04 -9.98 -0.49
CA GLY A 129 -23.40 -9.87 -1.05
C GLY A 129 -23.49 -10.07 -2.57
N GLU A 130 -22.40 -9.90 -3.33
CA GLU A 130 -22.42 -10.20 -4.76
C GLU A 130 -22.37 -11.72 -5.03
N PRO A 131 -23.26 -12.25 -5.91
CA PRO A 131 -23.37 -13.69 -6.15
C PRO A 131 -22.19 -14.26 -6.95
N VAL A 132 -21.54 -13.44 -7.77
CA VAL A 132 -20.46 -13.83 -8.68
C VAL A 132 -19.41 -12.72 -8.74
N ALA A 133 -18.15 -13.09 -8.95
CA ALA A 133 -17.11 -12.10 -9.16
C ALA A 133 -17.17 -11.56 -10.59
N VAL A 134 -16.57 -10.40 -10.79
CA VAL A 134 -16.37 -9.82 -12.12
C VAL A 134 -14.90 -9.61 -12.39
N LYS A 135 -14.52 -9.80 -13.64
CA LYS A 135 -13.24 -9.46 -14.21
C LYS A 135 -13.40 -8.27 -15.15
N LEU A 136 -12.70 -7.22 -14.79
CA LEU A 136 -12.66 -5.91 -15.41
C LEU A 136 -11.35 -5.79 -16.19
N LYS A 137 -11.42 -5.39 -17.46
CA LYS A 137 -10.24 -5.03 -18.24
C LYS A 137 -10.29 -3.54 -18.54
N TYR A 138 -9.15 -2.88 -18.37
CA TYR A 138 -9.05 -1.45 -18.61
C TYR A 138 -8.11 -1.17 -19.77
N SER A 139 -8.46 -0.16 -20.56
CA SER A 139 -7.63 0.38 -21.61
C SER A 139 -6.43 1.13 -21.02
N ARG A 140 -5.46 1.47 -21.86
CA ARG A 140 -4.34 2.33 -21.45
C ARG A 140 -4.77 3.75 -21.06
N GLY A 141 -5.94 4.19 -21.54
CA GLY A 141 -6.56 5.46 -21.16
C GLY A 141 -7.27 5.41 -19.81
N GLY A 142 -7.36 4.22 -19.18
CA GLY A 142 -8.07 4.03 -17.92
C GLY A 142 -9.57 3.72 -18.08
N GLU A 143 -10.05 3.59 -19.32
CA GLU A 143 -11.45 3.27 -19.62
C GLU A 143 -11.74 1.79 -19.38
N LEU A 144 -12.94 1.48 -18.91
CA LEU A 144 -13.38 0.11 -18.71
C LEU A 144 -13.81 -0.52 -20.05
N GLU A 145 -12.97 -1.37 -20.64
CA GLU A 145 -13.23 -1.97 -21.95
C GLU A 145 -14.18 -3.17 -21.89
N SER A 146 -14.13 -3.94 -20.81
CA SER A 146 -14.99 -5.12 -20.67
C SER A 146 -15.20 -5.53 -19.23
N VAL A 147 -16.40 -6.05 -18.97
CA VAL A 147 -16.80 -6.68 -17.72
C VAL A 147 -17.25 -8.10 -18.05
N THR A 148 -16.65 -9.09 -17.39
CA THR A 148 -16.96 -10.51 -17.60
C THR A 148 -17.13 -11.21 -16.26
N HIS A 149 -18.05 -12.17 -16.15
CA HIS A 149 -18.18 -12.96 -14.93
C HIS A 149 -16.96 -13.87 -14.73
N ASP A 150 -16.53 -14.01 -13.48
CA ASP A 150 -15.41 -14.86 -13.09
C ASP A 150 -15.68 -15.50 -11.71
N SER A 151 -14.81 -16.42 -11.29
CA SER A 151 -14.83 -17.03 -9.97
C SER A 151 -13.75 -16.41 -9.09
N HIS A 152 -14.16 -15.68 -8.06
CA HIS A 152 -13.26 -15.12 -7.05
C HIS A 152 -13.94 -15.08 -5.66
N PRO A 153 -13.23 -15.35 -4.56
CA PRO A 153 -13.75 -15.05 -3.21
C PRO A 153 -13.97 -13.54 -3.03
N VAL A 154 -14.54 -13.13 -1.89
CA VAL A 154 -14.60 -11.69 -1.54
C VAL A 154 -13.16 -11.15 -1.51
N GLY A 155 -12.98 -9.95 -2.06
CA GLY A 155 -11.67 -9.30 -2.21
C GLY A 155 -11.31 -9.05 -3.66
N THR A 156 -10.06 -8.65 -3.89
CA THR A 156 -9.60 -8.18 -5.18
C THR A 156 -8.35 -8.92 -5.65
N THR A 157 -8.23 -9.13 -6.95
CA THR A 157 -7.00 -9.53 -7.63
C THR A 157 -6.69 -8.51 -8.72
N VAL A 158 -5.56 -7.82 -8.60
CA VAL A 158 -5.04 -6.95 -9.65
C VAL A 158 -3.95 -7.68 -10.40
N LYS A 159 -4.04 -7.71 -11.74
CA LYS A 159 -3.05 -8.33 -12.61
C LYS A 159 -2.54 -7.34 -13.65
N VAL A 160 -1.23 -7.12 -13.60
CA VAL A 160 -0.44 -6.30 -14.52
C VAL A 160 0.38 -7.22 -15.41
N THR A 161 0.32 -7.06 -16.73
CA THR A 161 1.05 -7.88 -17.71
C THR A 161 1.87 -6.97 -18.62
N GLY A 162 3.16 -7.30 -18.81
CA GLY A 162 4.06 -6.53 -19.67
C GLY A 162 4.31 -5.10 -19.19
N PHE A 163 4.67 -4.94 -17.91
CA PHE A 163 4.97 -3.64 -17.34
C PHE A 163 6.19 -2.98 -18.01
N PHE A 164 6.10 -1.71 -18.39
CA PHE A 164 7.08 -0.98 -19.22
C PHE A 164 7.19 -1.42 -20.69
N ASP A 165 6.24 -2.18 -21.24
CA ASP A 165 6.28 -2.56 -22.66
C ASP A 165 6.37 -1.35 -23.60
N TYR A 166 5.78 -0.22 -23.21
CA TYR A 166 5.81 1.04 -23.97
C TYR A 166 7.00 1.96 -23.64
N ILE A 167 7.89 1.57 -22.72
CA ILE A 167 9.07 2.36 -22.33
C ILE A 167 10.33 1.46 -22.36
N PRO A 168 10.92 1.22 -23.55
CA PRO A 168 11.96 0.22 -23.75
C PRO A 168 13.19 0.38 -22.85
N VAL A 169 13.63 1.61 -22.61
CA VAL A 169 14.81 1.90 -21.76
C VAL A 169 14.55 1.49 -20.31
N ARG A 170 13.35 1.75 -19.78
CA ARG A 170 12.97 1.35 -18.42
C ARG A 170 12.78 -0.16 -18.33
N LYS A 171 12.15 -0.77 -19.33
CA LYS A 171 12.03 -2.23 -19.44
C LYS A 171 13.39 -2.92 -19.40
N GLN A 172 14.35 -2.49 -20.23
CA GLN A 172 15.69 -3.06 -20.25
C GLN A 172 16.43 -2.88 -18.92
N THR A 173 16.25 -1.71 -18.28
CA THR A 173 16.86 -1.43 -16.97
C THR A 173 16.24 -2.29 -15.86
N ALA A 174 14.93 -2.49 -15.87
CA ALA A 174 14.24 -3.36 -14.92
C ALA A 174 14.68 -4.83 -15.10
N ILE A 175 14.79 -5.33 -16.34
CA ILE A 175 15.28 -6.69 -16.64
C ILE A 175 16.71 -6.88 -16.14
N ARG A 176 17.58 -5.88 -16.29
CA ARG A 176 18.97 -5.94 -15.79
C ARG A 176 19.05 -6.00 -14.25
N ASN A 177 18.06 -5.42 -13.56
CA ASN A 177 18.05 -5.25 -12.11
C ASN A 177 17.04 -6.17 -11.39
N VAL A 178 16.61 -7.27 -12.01
CA VAL A 178 15.62 -8.21 -11.46
C VAL A 178 15.96 -8.68 -10.04
N ALA A 179 17.20 -9.10 -9.78
CA ALA A 179 17.60 -9.59 -8.47
C ALA A 179 17.46 -8.51 -7.37
N LYS A 180 17.82 -7.26 -7.69
CA LYS A 180 17.66 -6.11 -6.79
C LYS A 180 16.18 -5.78 -6.57
N CYS A 181 15.37 -5.85 -7.62
CA CYS A 181 13.93 -5.64 -7.56
C CYS A 181 13.24 -6.67 -6.65
N LEU A 182 13.51 -7.97 -6.84
CA LEU A 182 12.97 -9.03 -5.99
C LEU A 182 13.42 -8.89 -4.53
N ALA A 183 14.68 -8.53 -4.29
CA ALA A 183 15.17 -8.24 -2.94
C ALA A 183 14.46 -7.04 -2.30
N LYS A 184 14.16 -5.99 -3.08
CA LYS A 184 13.39 -4.82 -2.64
C LYS A 184 11.94 -5.19 -2.30
N ILE A 185 11.28 -6.00 -3.13
CA ILE A 185 9.92 -6.52 -2.85
C ILE A 185 9.92 -7.38 -1.58
N ARG A 186 10.90 -8.28 -1.43
CA ARG A 186 11.02 -9.10 -0.21
C ARG A 186 11.21 -8.24 1.03
N ARG A 187 12.09 -7.23 0.97
CA ARG A 187 12.32 -6.30 2.08
C ARG A 187 11.06 -5.50 2.40
N LEU A 188 10.34 -5.03 1.39
CA LEU A 188 9.06 -4.34 1.53
C LEU A 188 8.02 -5.20 2.27
N MET A 189 7.85 -6.46 1.87
CA MET A 189 6.92 -7.38 2.52
C MET A 189 7.34 -7.75 3.94
N GLN A 190 8.65 -7.83 4.22
CA GLN A 190 9.16 -7.95 5.59
C GLN A 190 8.81 -6.71 6.42
N SER A 191 9.01 -5.50 5.90
CA SER A 191 8.64 -4.27 6.59
C SER A 191 7.15 -4.21 6.94
N TYR A 192 6.28 -4.60 5.99
CA TYR A 192 4.84 -4.66 6.24
C TYR A 192 4.45 -5.77 7.23
N ALA A 193 5.10 -6.93 7.19
CA ALA A 193 4.88 -7.99 8.17
C ALA A 193 5.25 -7.54 9.59
N LEU A 194 6.30 -6.73 9.75
CA LEU A 194 6.69 -6.16 11.05
C LEU A 194 5.76 -5.02 11.49
N ALA A 195 5.39 -4.12 10.57
CA ALA A 195 4.50 -2.99 10.85
C ALA A 195 3.06 -3.45 11.15
N ARG A 196 2.63 -4.56 10.54
CA ARG A 196 1.27 -5.12 10.69
C ARG A 196 1.34 -6.64 10.95
N PRO A 197 1.75 -7.05 12.17
CA PRO A 197 2.00 -8.45 12.51
C PRO A 197 0.82 -9.39 12.30
N THR A 198 -0.42 -8.88 12.27
CA THR A 198 -1.63 -9.69 12.12
C THR A 198 -1.98 -10.04 10.66
N ILE A 199 -1.27 -9.48 9.68
CA ILE A 199 -1.59 -9.63 8.25
C ILE A 199 -0.71 -10.71 7.62
N ARG A 200 -1.31 -11.61 6.86
CA ARG A 200 -0.61 -12.67 6.13
C ARG A 200 -0.03 -12.13 4.83
N PHE A 201 1.23 -12.45 4.56
CA PHE A 201 1.92 -12.07 3.32
C PHE A 201 2.55 -13.28 2.64
N ARG A 202 2.44 -13.38 1.31
CA ARG A 202 3.17 -14.38 0.52
C ARG A 202 3.68 -13.78 -0.79
N LEU A 203 4.95 -13.95 -1.07
CA LEU A 203 5.57 -13.72 -2.37
C LEU A 203 5.88 -15.06 -3.04
N ARG A 204 5.48 -15.21 -4.29
CA ARG A 204 5.85 -16.35 -5.13
C ARG A 204 6.44 -15.88 -6.45
N VAL A 205 7.64 -16.35 -6.77
CA VAL A 205 8.30 -16.07 -8.05
C VAL A 205 7.95 -17.18 -9.04
N LEU A 206 7.08 -16.88 -9.99
CA LEU A 206 6.61 -17.80 -11.01
C LEU A 206 7.73 -18.17 -11.98
N LYS A 207 7.77 -19.46 -12.36
CA LYS A 207 8.75 -20.03 -13.31
C LYS A 207 10.22 -19.88 -12.85
N ALA A 208 10.47 -19.59 -11.58
CA ALA A 208 11.82 -19.62 -11.03
C ALA A 208 12.36 -21.06 -10.97
N LYS A 209 13.66 -21.22 -11.22
CA LYS A 209 14.34 -22.53 -11.08
C LYS A 209 14.35 -23.01 -9.62
N ASN A 210 14.43 -22.07 -8.69
CA ASN A 210 14.50 -22.30 -7.25
C ASN A 210 13.52 -21.38 -6.51
N SER A 211 13.03 -21.78 -5.35
CA SER A 211 12.14 -20.99 -4.48
C SER A 211 12.87 -19.94 -3.63
N ASN A 212 14.14 -19.67 -3.89
CA ASN A 212 14.95 -18.71 -3.10
C ASN A 212 14.41 -17.26 -3.15
N GLY A 213 13.60 -16.93 -4.17
CA GLY A 213 12.94 -15.64 -4.29
C GLY A 213 11.60 -15.56 -3.55
N ASP A 214 11.07 -16.68 -3.08
CA ASP A 214 9.78 -16.73 -2.40
C ASP A 214 9.90 -16.20 -0.96
N PHE A 215 8.80 -15.66 -0.45
CA PHE A 215 8.69 -15.20 0.92
C PHE A 215 7.31 -15.57 1.45
N SER A 216 7.22 -15.98 2.71
CA SER A 216 5.93 -16.30 3.32
C SER A 216 5.97 -15.90 4.78
N TYR A 217 4.98 -15.12 5.18
CA TYR A 217 4.68 -14.77 6.55
C TYR A 217 3.23 -15.15 6.85
N ALA A 218 3.05 -16.10 7.76
CA ALA A 218 1.73 -16.55 8.20
C ALA A 218 1.60 -16.28 9.71
N PRO A 219 0.84 -15.25 10.11
CA PRO A 219 0.67 -14.91 11.51
C PRO A 219 -0.15 -15.95 12.25
N ARG A 220 0.07 -16.07 13.56
CA ARG A 220 -0.86 -16.77 14.47
C ARG A 220 -2.01 -15.84 14.84
N ALA A 221 -3.08 -16.37 15.44
CA ALA A 221 -4.10 -15.53 16.05
C ALA A 221 -3.44 -14.63 17.12
N HIS A 222 -3.69 -13.31 17.05
CA HIS A 222 -3.08 -12.30 17.91
C HIS A 222 -1.54 -12.26 17.86
N ALA A 223 -0.97 -12.35 16.66
CA ALA A 223 0.48 -12.22 16.46
C ALA A 223 1.00 -10.84 16.91
N ASP A 224 2.15 -10.86 17.58
CA ASP A 224 2.92 -9.72 18.04
C ASP A 224 4.15 -9.49 17.13
N VAL A 225 4.83 -8.36 17.32
CA VAL A 225 6.06 -8.04 16.57
C VAL A 225 7.12 -9.12 16.81
N GLY A 226 7.20 -9.70 18.02
CA GLY A 226 8.10 -10.80 18.33
C GLY A 226 7.87 -12.05 17.46
N ASP A 227 6.62 -12.49 17.29
CA ASP A 227 6.26 -13.58 16.37
C ASP A 227 6.57 -13.23 14.91
N ALA A 228 6.34 -11.97 14.52
CA ALA A 228 6.70 -11.49 13.19
C ALA A 228 8.21 -11.62 12.94
N VAL A 229 9.05 -11.17 13.86
CA VAL A 229 10.51 -11.28 13.75
C VAL A 229 10.96 -12.75 13.75
N LEU A 230 10.39 -13.58 14.62
CA LEU A 230 10.70 -15.00 14.70
C LEU A 230 10.45 -15.71 13.36
N LYS A 231 9.34 -15.39 12.68
CA LYS A 231 8.97 -16.03 11.41
C LYS A 231 9.72 -15.45 10.20
N THR A 232 10.11 -14.18 10.25
CA THR A 232 10.72 -13.48 9.10
C THR A 232 12.24 -13.48 9.11
N PHE A 233 12.87 -13.40 10.28
CA PHE A 233 14.33 -13.36 10.46
C PHE A 233 14.88 -14.55 11.25
N GLY A 234 14.00 -15.37 11.84
CA GLY A 234 14.37 -16.60 12.53
C GLY A 234 14.57 -16.44 14.03
N ARG A 235 14.78 -17.58 14.70
CA ARG A 235 14.90 -17.68 16.15
C ARG A 235 16.13 -16.94 16.69
N ASP A 236 17.25 -17.00 15.98
CA ASP A 236 18.49 -16.39 16.44
C ASP A 236 18.36 -14.87 16.58
N CYS A 237 17.77 -14.17 15.62
CA CYS A 237 17.56 -12.73 15.71
C CYS A 237 16.51 -12.39 16.78
N ALA A 238 15.38 -13.10 16.79
CA ALA A 238 14.27 -12.82 17.72
C ALA A 238 14.68 -12.96 19.19
N ALA A 239 15.49 -13.98 19.54
CA ALA A 239 15.91 -14.21 20.92
C ALA A 239 16.88 -13.13 21.46
N GLN A 240 17.57 -12.42 20.56
CA GLN A 240 18.50 -11.34 20.91
C GLN A 240 17.80 -10.00 21.12
N CYS A 241 16.50 -9.90 20.85
CA CYS A 241 15.77 -8.64 20.92
C CYS A 241 14.74 -8.66 22.05
N ASP A 242 14.31 -7.48 22.47
CA ASP A 242 13.23 -7.28 23.43
C ASP A 242 12.30 -6.14 23.00
N PHE A 243 11.07 -6.18 23.48
CA PHE A 243 10.06 -5.17 23.21
C PHE A 243 10.11 -4.07 24.27
N THR A 244 10.06 -2.81 23.85
CA THR A 244 10.02 -1.64 24.72
C THR A 244 9.15 -0.54 24.12
N THR A 245 8.60 0.30 24.98
CA THR A 245 7.70 1.39 24.59
C THR A 245 8.03 2.65 25.37
N ALA A 246 7.94 3.80 24.71
CA ALA A 246 7.98 5.09 25.38
C ALA A 246 6.91 6.00 24.81
N GLU A 247 6.32 6.80 25.69
CA GLU A 247 5.29 7.78 25.35
C GLU A 247 5.71 9.14 25.91
N ALA A 248 5.61 10.17 25.07
CA ALA A 248 5.76 11.57 25.48
C ALA A 248 5.08 12.47 24.44
N ASP A 249 4.45 13.55 24.92
CA ASP A 249 3.84 14.61 24.10
C ASP A 249 2.88 14.10 23.00
N GLY A 250 2.15 13.02 23.30
CA GLY A 250 1.19 12.38 22.39
C GLY A 250 1.81 11.40 21.38
N PHE A 251 3.13 11.33 21.27
CA PHE A 251 3.82 10.33 20.47
C PHE A 251 4.09 9.07 21.29
N GLU A 252 3.79 7.91 20.71
CA GLU A 252 4.14 6.60 21.27
C GLU A 252 5.11 5.87 20.35
N ILE A 253 6.31 5.57 20.84
CA ILE A 253 7.30 4.77 20.12
C ILE A 253 7.25 3.34 20.64
N ARG A 254 6.82 2.41 19.78
CA ARG A 254 6.89 0.96 20.04
C ARG A 254 8.10 0.39 19.33
N ALA A 255 9.03 -0.19 20.08
CA ALA A 255 10.31 -0.63 19.55
C ALA A 255 10.61 -2.09 19.93
N PHE A 256 11.21 -2.81 18.98
CA PHE A 256 11.76 -4.15 19.19
C PHE A 256 13.25 -4.09 18.88
N LEU A 257 14.06 -4.11 19.94
CA LEU A 257 15.46 -3.69 19.93
C LEU A 257 16.39 -4.82 20.40
N PRO A 258 17.62 -4.92 19.86
CA PRO A 258 18.62 -5.83 20.40
C PRO A 258 18.89 -5.57 21.88
N LYS A 259 18.94 -6.62 22.70
CA LYS A 259 19.32 -6.51 24.11
C LYS A 259 20.74 -5.94 24.24
N PRO A 260 21.07 -5.23 25.34
CA PRO A 260 22.43 -4.75 25.57
C PRO A 260 23.49 -5.87 25.52
N ILE A 261 23.11 -7.08 25.94
CA ILE A 261 23.95 -8.29 25.93
C ILE A 261 23.85 -9.10 24.63
N ALA A 262 23.24 -8.55 23.57
CA ALA A 262 23.05 -9.27 22.31
C ALA A 262 24.37 -9.64 21.65
N ILE A 263 24.35 -10.75 20.90
CA ILE A 263 25.49 -11.22 20.10
C ILE A 263 25.42 -10.55 18.72
N GLY A 264 26.41 -9.71 18.42
CA GLY A 264 26.44 -8.91 17.17
C GLY A 264 26.29 -9.74 15.88
N SER A 265 26.85 -10.95 15.81
CA SER A 265 26.74 -11.80 14.61
C SER A 265 25.32 -12.28 14.32
N LYS A 266 24.45 -12.37 15.34
CA LYS A 266 23.06 -12.83 15.21
C LYS A 266 22.08 -11.74 14.78
N ILE A 267 22.47 -10.48 14.95
CA ILE A 267 21.65 -9.31 14.57
C ILE A 267 22.20 -8.58 13.34
N SER A 268 23.40 -8.95 12.88
CA SER A 268 24.10 -8.33 11.75
C SER A 268 23.42 -8.63 10.41
N GLY A 269 23.31 -7.61 9.55
CA GLY A 269 22.89 -7.77 8.15
C GLY A 269 21.38 -7.94 7.91
N HIS A 270 20.56 -7.88 8.95
CA HIS A 270 19.10 -7.87 8.82
C HIS A 270 18.55 -6.46 8.56
N GLY A 271 19.19 -5.45 9.16
CA GLY A 271 18.91 -4.04 8.95
C GLY A 271 17.77 -3.44 9.74
N SER A 272 17.61 -2.13 9.55
CA SER A 272 16.63 -1.31 10.26
C SER A 272 15.26 -1.31 9.56
N PHE A 273 14.21 -1.40 10.37
CA PHE A 273 12.81 -1.32 9.95
C PHE A 273 12.12 -0.24 10.77
N VAL A 274 11.63 0.80 10.10
CA VAL A 274 10.93 1.91 10.76
C VAL A 274 9.61 2.11 10.07
N ALA A 275 8.57 2.31 10.87
CA ALA A 275 7.22 2.62 10.42
C ALA A 275 6.65 3.79 11.22
N VAL A 276 5.78 4.56 10.58
CA VAL A 276 5.01 5.64 11.19
C VAL A 276 3.54 5.32 10.97
N ASP A 277 2.75 5.16 12.02
CA ASP A 277 1.36 4.68 11.97
C ASP A 277 1.17 3.42 11.11
N ALA A 278 2.08 2.45 11.29
CA ALA A 278 2.12 1.22 10.52
C ALA A 278 2.28 1.40 8.99
N ARG A 279 2.80 2.56 8.55
CA ARG A 279 3.35 2.83 7.21
C ARG A 279 4.88 2.67 7.26
N PRO A 280 5.45 1.65 6.60
CA PRO A 280 6.90 1.53 6.47
C PRO A 280 7.53 2.72 5.74
N VAL A 281 8.62 3.24 6.30
CA VAL A 281 9.41 4.36 5.76
C VAL A 281 10.86 3.97 5.58
N SER A 282 11.58 4.72 4.74
CA SER A 282 12.99 4.47 4.46
C SER A 282 13.89 4.91 5.60
N SER A 283 14.81 4.03 6.00
CA SER A 283 15.81 4.32 7.04
C SER A 283 16.90 5.32 6.61
N ASN A 284 16.85 5.83 5.37
CA ASN A 284 17.90 6.64 4.77
C ASN A 284 17.47 8.10 4.50
N ARG A 285 16.28 8.51 4.95
CA ARG A 285 15.67 9.82 4.65
C ARG A 285 15.28 10.56 5.94
N GLY A 286 15.23 11.89 5.86
CA GLY A 286 14.70 12.80 6.89
C GLY A 286 15.13 12.52 8.33
N THR A 287 14.18 12.71 9.24
CA THR A 287 14.30 12.44 10.69
C THR A 287 14.58 10.96 10.98
N ILE A 288 14.06 10.05 10.16
CA ILE A 288 14.25 8.60 10.33
C ILE A 288 15.74 8.22 10.21
N LYS A 289 16.48 8.84 9.29
CA LYS A 289 17.93 8.65 9.18
C LYS A 289 18.66 9.07 10.45
N GLN A 290 18.24 10.18 11.08
CA GLN A 290 18.80 10.63 12.35
C GLN A 290 18.49 9.64 13.47
N MET A 291 17.25 9.14 13.57
CA MET A 291 16.88 8.11 14.56
C MET A 291 17.75 6.85 14.44
N VAL A 292 17.97 6.37 13.20
CA VAL A 292 18.84 5.21 12.92
C VAL A 292 20.28 5.48 13.32
N HIS A 293 20.76 6.71 13.12
CA HIS A 293 22.09 7.13 13.53
C HIS A 293 22.25 7.14 15.05
N VAL A 294 21.31 7.78 15.77
CA VAL A 294 21.28 7.82 17.25
C VAL A 294 21.23 6.41 17.83
N HIS A 295 20.41 5.52 17.26
CA HIS A 295 20.37 4.11 17.66
C HIS A 295 21.74 3.44 17.56
N LYS A 296 22.41 3.56 16.41
CA LYS A 296 23.73 2.95 16.18
C LYS A 296 24.77 3.48 17.15
N GLN A 297 24.76 4.78 17.43
CA GLN A 297 25.65 5.38 18.42
C GLN A 297 25.40 4.84 19.83
N ARG A 298 24.14 4.82 20.28
CA ARG A 298 23.75 4.33 21.61
C ARG A 298 24.04 2.84 21.79
N LEU A 299 23.76 2.03 20.77
CA LEU A 299 24.05 0.60 20.78
C LEU A 299 25.55 0.31 20.96
N GLY A 300 26.42 1.06 20.28
CA GLY A 300 27.87 0.92 20.43
C GLY A 300 28.40 1.39 21.78
N LYS A 301 27.80 2.43 22.37
CA LYS A 301 28.15 2.89 23.74
C LYS A 301 27.74 1.87 24.81
N ALA A 302 26.58 1.25 24.66
CA ALA A 302 26.06 0.27 25.62
C ALA A 302 26.87 -1.03 25.62
N ASN A 303 27.37 -1.43 24.46
CA ASN A 303 28.21 -2.61 24.32
C ASN A 303 29.24 -2.43 23.21
N ALA A 304 30.51 -2.35 23.59
CA ALA A 304 31.62 -2.17 22.64
C ALA A 304 31.69 -3.27 21.56
N SER A 305 31.19 -4.48 21.85
CA SER A 305 31.14 -5.57 20.86
C SER A 305 30.12 -5.31 19.74
N LEU A 306 29.18 -4.39 19.94
CA LEU A 306 28.13 -4.04 18.97
C LEU A 306 28.50 -2.83 18.09
N THR A 307 29.53 -2.06 18.43
CA THR A 307 29.99 -0.85 17.71
C THR A 307 30.34 -1.11 16.24
N GLY A 308 30.79 -2.33 15.91
CA GLY A 308 31.17 -2.72 14.55
C GLY A 308 30.12 -3.50 13.75
N VAL A 309 28.92 -3.69 14.30
CA VAL A 309 27.89 -4.51 13.64
C VAL A 309 27.35 -3.81 12.40
N ARG A 310 27.43 -4.47 11.25
CA ARG A 310 26.93 -3.95 9.99
C ARG A 310 25.41 -4.11 9.94
N ASP A 311 24.71 -2.99 9.76
CA ASP A 311 23.25 -2.95 9.58
C ASP A 311 22.50 -3.79 10.64
N PRO A 312 22.63 -3.45 11.93
CA PRO A 312 22.02 -4.21 13.02
C PRO A 312 20.50 -4.20 12.88
N PHE A 313 19.89 -5.34 13.20
CA PHE A 313 18.45 -5.46 13.27
C PHE A 313 17.88 -4.51 14.32
N PHE A 314 16.83 -3.77 13.96
CA PHE A 314 15.86 -3.23 14.91
C PHE A 314 14.56 -2.90 14.17
N CYS A 315 13.44 -2.90 14.90
CA CYS A 315 12.14 -2.52 14.37
C CYS A 315 11.50 -1.45 15.26
N ILE A 316 10.97 -0.38 14.67
CA ILE A 316 10.26 0.68 15.39
C ILE A 316 8.96 1.01 14.65
N ASN A 317 7.89 1.21 15.41
CA ASN A 317 6.66 1.82 14.94
C ASN A 317 6.36 3.05 15.80
N ILE A 318 6.32 4.22 15.15
CA ILE A 318 5.99 5.51 15.76
C ILE A 318 4.49 5.72 15.56
N ILE A 319 3.76 5.90 16.65
CA ILE A 319 2.34 6.23 16.63
C ILE A 319 2.24 7.72 16.88
N CYS A 320 1.61 8.40 15.93
CA CYS A 320 1.58 9.86 15.89
C CYS A 320 0.16 10.38 16.21
N PRO A 321 0.06 11.54 16.89
CA PRO A 321 -1.20 12.28 16.94
C PRO A 321 -1.68 12.66 15.51
N PRO A 322 -2.99 12.71 15.26
CA PRO A 322 -3.52 13.19 13.99
C PRO A 322 -2.99 14.60 13.66
N GLY A 323 -2.55 14.81 12.42
CA GLY A 323 -2.03 16.10 11.94
C GLY A 323 -0.57 16.41 12.31
N SER A 324 0.11 15.59 13.13
CA SER A 324 1.48 15.87 13.59
C SER A 324 2.57 15.60 12.55
N TYR A 325 2.20 15.05 11.38
CA TYR A 325 3.13 14.80 10.28
C TYR A 325 2.40 14.82 8.93
N ASP A 326 3.13 15.16 7.87
CA ASP A 326 2.67 15.15 6.49
C ASP A 326 3.22 13.90 5.74
N PRO A 327 2.34 12.96 5.31
CA PRO A 327 2.73 11.82 4.47
C PRO A 327 2.89 12.17 2.98
N ASN A 328 2.53 13.38 2.53
CA ASN A 328 2.45 13.76 1.13
C ASN A 328 3.74 14.40 0.56
N ILE A 329 4.93 13.89 0.93
CA ILE A 329 6.19 14.45 0.41
C ILE A 329 6.48 13.99 -1.02
N GLU A 330 6.50 12.67 -1.24
CA GLU A 330 7.01 12.09 -2.48
C GLU A 330 6.12 10.98 -3.02
N PRO A 331 6.09 10.76 -4.35
CA PRO A 331 5.30 9.68 -4.96
C PRO A 331 5.69 8.29 -4.47
N ALA A 332 6.96 8.07 -4.11
CA ALA A 332 7.45 6.78 -3.63
C ALA A 332 6.95 6.41 -2.23
N LYS A 333 6.42 7.38 -1.45
CA LYS A 333 5.92 7.19 -0.07
C LYS A 333 6.96 6.56 0.86
N ASP A 334 8.23 6.85 0.66
CA ASP A 334 9.32 6.31 1.49
C ASP A 334 9.76 7.31 2.58
N ASP A 335 9.16 8.51 2.65
CA ASP A 335 9.48 9.57 3.60
C ASP A 335 8.21 10.21 4.19
N VAL A 336 8.35 10.81 5.37
CA VAL A 336 7.30 11.58 6.06
C VAL A 336 7.91 12.83 6.71
N MET A 337 7.14 13.92 6.78
CA MET A 337 7.62 15.18 7.38
C MET A 337 6.94 15.36 8.72
N PHE A 338 7.69 15.37 9.81
CA PHE A 338 7.13 15.71 11.12
C PHE A 338 7.03 17.23 11.25
N GLU A 339 5.95 17.72 11.87
CA GLU A 339 5.84 19.13 12.26
C GLU A 339 6.95 19.48 13.26
N ASP A 340 7.04 18.72 14.34
CA ASP A 340 8.07 18.87 15.38
C ASP A 340 8.97 17.63 15.45
N SER A 341 10.01 17.61 14.61
CA SER A 341 10.93 16.47 14.56
C SER A 341 11.75 16.27 15.85
N ASP A 342 12.00 17.35 16.60
CA ASP A 342 12.78 17.33 17.84
C ASP A 342 12.07 16.56 18.96
N ILE A 343 10.74 16.64 19.02
CA ILE A 343 9.94 15.88 20.00
C ILE A 343 10.12 14.39 19.76
N VAL A 344 9.94 13.94 18.51
CA VAL A 344 10.10 12.53 18.13
C VAL A 344 11.50 12.01 18.44
N LEU A 345 12.54 12.82 18.14
CA LEU A 345 13.92 12.49 18.49
C LEU A 345 14.14 12.43 20.00
N GLY A 346 13.57 13.36 20.76
CA GLY A 346 13.64 13.38 22.23
C GLY A 346 12.98 12.16 22.87
N VAL A 347 11.80 11.76 22.39
CA VAL A 347 11.12 10.52 22.84
C VAL A 347 12.01 9.30 22.55
N TRP A 348 12.61 9.27 21.36
CA TRP A 348 13.49 8.19 20.95
C TRP A 348 14.76 8.11 21.78
N GLU A 349 15.40 9.24 22.05
CA GLU A 349 16.59 9.32 22.91
C GLU A 349 16.30 8.90 24.35
N LYS A 350 15.14 9.31 24.89
CA LYS A 350 14.69 8.90 26.22
C LYS A 350 14.46 7.39 26.31
N LEU A 351 13.82 6.80 25.30
CA LEU A 351 13.62 5.35 25.20
C LEU A 351 14.96 4.61 25.14
N LEU A 352 15.89 5.10 24.30
CA LEU A 352 17.21 4.50 24.19
C LEU A 352 18.01 4.64 25.48
N GLY A 353 17.93 5.77 26.18
CA GLY A 353 18.62 5.99 27.45
C GLY A 353 18.13 5.06 28.56
N SER A 354 16.83 4.74 28.60
CA SER A 354 16.28 3.79 29.58
C SER A 354 16.58 2.34 29.23
N PHE A 355 16.57 1.99 27.94
CA PHE A 355 16.79 0.62 27.47
C PHE A 355 18.27 0.23 27.39
N TYR A 356 19.13 1.19 27.06
CA TYR A 356 20.58 1.05 26.99
C TYR A 356 21.24 2.01 28.01
N PRO A 357 21.19 1.68 29.32
CA PRO A 357 21.89 2.47 30.31
C PRO A 357 23.38 2.51 29.95
N GLU A 358 23.99 3.68 30.07
CA GLU A 358 25.43 3.79 29.88
C GLU A 358 26.10 2.85 30.88
N ALA A 359 27.04 2.04 30.40
CA ALA A 359 27.84 1.23 31.28
C ALA A 359 28.54 2.19 32.24
N VAL A 360 28.16 2.17 33.52
CA VAL A 360 28.92 2.83 34.57
C VAL A 360 30.27 2.15 34.55
N VAL A 361 31.23 2.79 33.91
CA VAL A 361 32.63 2.44 34.10
C VAL A 361 32.88 2.78 35.56
N ASN A 362 32.88 1.78 36.44
CA ASN A 362 33.53 1.92 37.73
C ASN A 362 35.00 2.17 37.40
N LEU A 363 35.35 3.46 37.30
CA LEU A 363 36.72 3.89 37.44
C LEU A 363 37.00 3.68 38.92
N ASP A 364 37.57 2.52 39.25
CA ASP A 364 38.28 2.36 40.51
C ASP A 364 39.25 3.53 40.63
N GLU A 365 39.11 4.27 41.73
CA GLU A 365 39.94 5.41 42.08
C GLU A 365 41.39 4.96 42.25
N ASP A 366 42.22 5.21 41.25
CA ASP A 366 43.68 5.28 41.42
C ASP A 366 44.13 6.72 41.18
N GLU A 367 44.77 7.25 42.22
CA GLU A 367 45.25 8.62 42.45
C GLU A 367 46.14 9.23 41.32
N PRO A 368 46.17 10.58 41.22
CA PRO A 368 46.78 11.30 40.11
C PRO A 368 48.30 11.49 40.29
N SER A 369 49.11 11.10 39.29
CA SER A 369 50.51 11.48 39.23
C SER A 369 50.71 12.84 38.55
N LEU A 370 51.17 13.79 39.35
CA LEU A 370 51.75 15.09 39.00
C LEU A 370 52.97 14.99 38.04
N TYR A 371 53.33 16.16 37.50
CA TYR A 371 54.44 16.53 36.57
C TYR A 371 54.01 16.55 35.08
N PHE A 372 54.05 17.64 34.33
CA PHE A 372 54.82 18.89 34.46
C PHE A 372 54.09 20.03 33.72
N GLN A 373 54.08 21.21 34.33
CA GLN A 373 53.51 22.46 33.85
C GLN A 373 54.66 23.48 33.75
N GLN A 374 54.86 24.12 32.59
CA GLN A 374 55.46 25.46 32.51
C GLN A 374 55.13 26.07 31.14
N ASN A 375 54.11 26.94 31.06
CA ASN A 375 54.14 28.43 31.05
C ASN A 375 54.56 29.00 29.68
N CYS A 376 53.92 30.03 29.08
CA CYS A 376 53.46 31.33 29.60
C CYS A 376 52.22 31.87 28.82
N GLN A 377 51.17 32.37 29.48
CA GLN A 377 50.78 33.79 29.78
C GLN A 377 50.13 34.63 28.62
N ILE A 378 48.79 34.78 28.65
CA ILE A 378 47.94 35.98 28.94
C ILE A 378 48.43 37.34 28.40
N GLU A 379 47.69 38.31 27.80
CA GLU A 379 46.30 38.71 27.39
C GLU A 379 46.50 40.14 26.74
N PRO A 380 45.52 41.04 26.42
CA PRO A 380 44.09 40.95 26.02
C PRO A 380 43.70 41.84 24.80
N GLY A 381 42.44 41.71 24.34
CA GLY A 381 41.58 42.84 23.89
C GLY A 381 41.40 43.04 22.38
N ASN A 382 40.18 42.96 21.82
CA ASN A 382 39.13 44.00 21.90
C ASN A 382 37.90 43.62 21.05
N ILE A 383 36.73 44.04 21.53
CA ILE A 383 35.39 43.98 20.94
C ILE A 383 35.23 45.09 19.89
N VAL A 384 34.58 44.86 18.74
CA VAL A 384 33.61 45.78 18.10
C VAL A 384 32.59 44.97 17.25
N GLU A 385 31.34 45.39 17.37
CA GLU A 385 30.08 44.85 16.86
C GLU A 385 29.54 45.73 15.68
N GLN A 386 28.60 45.20 14.89
CA GLN A 386 27.60 45.92 14.04
C GLN A 386 28.10 46.57 12.71
N ASN A 387 27.39 46.63 11.57
CA ASN A 387 25.94 46.69 11.30
C ASN A 387 25.56 46.20 9.88
N LEU A 388 24.26 45.89 9.75
CA LEU A 388 23.44 45.74 8.54
C LEU A 388 23.10 47.13 7.95
N ASP A 389 22.88 47.25 6.64
CA ASP A 389 22.07 48.35 6.06
C ASP A 389 21.28 47.91 4.81
N GLU A 390 19.98 48.20 4.85
CA GLU A 390 19.02 48.23 3.73
C GLU A 390 19.15 49.54 2.94
N ILE A 391 18.89 49.53 1.62
CA ILE A 391 18.40 50.72 0.90
C ILE A 391 17.30 50.33 -0.11
N THR A 392 16.23 51.10 -0.01
CA THR A 392 14.93 51.09 -0.70
C THR A 392 14.91 51.70 -2.11
N SER A 393 13.97 51.20 -2.92
CA SER A 393 13.16 51.79 -4.01
C SER A 393 13.51 53.17 -4.63
N GLU A 394 13.53 53.21 -5.97
CA GLU A 394 13.02 54.35 -6.76
C GLU A 394 12.26 53.89 -8.01
N SER A 395 11.16 54.60 -8.25
CA SER A 395 10.16 54.45 -9.30
C SER A 395 10.42 55.39 -10.48
N HIS A 396 10.25 54.92 -11.72
CA HIS A 396 10.09 55.81 -12.88
C HIS A 396 8.81 55.48 -13.67
N ASN A 397 7.93 56.48 -13.71
CA ASN A 397 6.81 56.61 -14.64
C ASN A 397 7.32 57.08 -16.01
N THR A 398 6.78 56.50 -17.09
CA THR A 398 6.50 57.24 -18.33
C THR A 398 5.25 56.67 -19.00
N SER A 399 4.29 57.56 -19.23
CA SER A 399 3.16 57.47 -20.16
C SER A 399 3.64 57.32 -21.61
N ASP A 400 2.93 56.63 -22.50
CA ASP A 400 1.78 57.20 -23.25
C ASP A 400 1.38 56.33 -24.49
N GLN A 401 0.07 56.34 -24.77
CA GLN A 401 -0.65 56.14 -26.07
C GLN A 401 -1.06 54.77 -26.63
N ASN A 402 -2.35 54.79 -27.03
CA ASN A 402 -3.23 53.78 -27.62
C ASN A 402 -2.85 53.35 -29.04
N GLU A 403 -3.16 52.09 -29.39
CA GLU A 403 -3.85 51.79 -30.67
C GLU A 403 -4.63 50.47 -30.58
N ALA A 404 -5.82 50.46 -31.17
CA ALA A 404 -6.84 49.41 -31.08
C ALA A 404 -6.55 48.24 -32.02
N SER A 405 -6.81 47.00 -31.57
CA SER A 405 -7.11 45.89 -32.49
C SER A 405 -8.03 44.84 -31.86
N VAL A 406 -8.83 44.24 -32.74
CA VAL A 406 -10.05 43.48 -32.51
C VAL A 406 -9.77 41.97 -32.31
N SER A 407 -10.44 41.39 -31.31
CA SER A 407 -10.82 39.97 -31.08
C SER A 407 -9.89 38.81 -31.47
N ALA A 408 -9.53 38.01 -30.47
CA ALA A 408 -9.51 36.55 -30.54
C ALA A 408 -9.86 35.98 -29.14
N PRO A 409 -10.65 34.90 -29.02
CA PRO A 409 -10.92 34.30 -27.73
C PRO A 409 -9.61 33.73 -27.16
N GLN A 410 -9.18 34.27 -26.03
CA GLN A 410 -8.04 33.75 -25.27
C GLN A 410 -8.34 32.29 -24.87
N PRO A 411 -7.41 31.33 -25.10
CA PRO A 411 -7.59 29.99 -24.58
C PRO A 411 -7.63 30.08 -23.06
N ARG A 412 -8.71 29.58 -22.46
CA ARG A 412 -8.86 29.47 -21.01
C ARG A 412 -7.81 28.47 -20.51
N TRP A 413 -6.65 28.96 -20.12
CA TRP A 413 -5.63 28.16 -19.44
C TRP A 413 -6.17 27.77 -18.06
N ARG A 414 -6.84 26.61 -18.01
CA ARG A 414 -7.11 25.86 -16.78
C ARG A 414 -6.79 24.41 -17.04
N HIS A 415 -5.51 24.09 -17.16
CA HIS A 415 -5.02 22.75 -16.88
C HIS A 415 -4.02 22.90 -15.74
N SER A 416 -4.34 22.27 -14.61
CA SER A 416 -3.42 22.16 -13.48
C SER A 416 -2.14 21.44 -13.91
N MET A 417 -1.07 21.62 -13.15
CA MET A 417 0.22 20.93 -13.32
C MET A 417 0.10 19.39 -13.39
N TYR A 418 -1.07 18.84 -13.04
CA TYR A 418 -1.39 17.41 -13.07
C TYR A 418 -2.26 16.98 -14.27
N GLY A 419 -2.49 17.79 -15.30
CA GLY A 419 -2.96 17.26 -16.58
C GLY A 419 -4.34 16.57 -16.58
N ILE A 420 -5.28 17.09 -15.80
CA ILE A 420 -6.70 16.74 -15.95
C ILE A 420 -7.13 17.19 -17.35
N ASP A 421 -7.45 16.26 -18.25
CA ASP A 421 -7.95 16.60 -19.59
C ASP A 421 -9.47 16.89 -19.55
N GLU A 422 -10.00 17.51 -20.61
CA GLU A 422 -11.44 17.82 -20.71
C GLU A 422 -12.31 16.56 -20.65
N GLU A 423 -11.80 15.43 -21.16
CA GLU A 423 -12.47 14.13 -21.11
C GLU A 423 -12.62 13.61 -19.66
N ASP A 424 -11.57 13.72 -18.83
CA ASP A 424 -11.62 13.40 -17.40
C ASP A 424 -12.58 14.32 -16.62
N LEU A 425 -12.75 15.59 -17.05
CA LEU A 425 -13.66 16.57 -16.45
C LEU A 425 -15.13 16.40 -16.88
N GLU A 426 -15.39 15.96 -18.10
CA GLU A 426 -16.73 15.68 -18.61
C GLU A 426 -17.33 14.45 -17.93
N PHE A 427 -16.51 13.41 -17.69
CA PHE A 427 -16.96 12.19 -17.00
C PHE A 427 -17.36 12.41 -15.53
N LEU A 428 -16.78 13.43 -14.86
CA LEU A 428 -17.14 13.80 -13.49
C LEU A 428 -18.49 14.54 -13.39
N LYS A 429 -19.08 14.97 -14.52
CA LYS A 429 -20.36 15.69 -14.55
C LYS A 429 -21.56 14.80 -14.82
N ASP A 430 -21.34 13.61 -15.37
CA ASP A 430 -22.42 12.68 -15.70
C ASP A 430 -22.64 11.69 -14.55
N ASP A 431 -23.67 11.95 -13.74
CA ASP A 431 -24.28 10.93 -12.88
C ASP A 431 -24.81 9.79 -13.77
N CYS A 432 -23.97 8.78 -14.00
CA CYS A 432 -24.35 7.62 -14.80
C CYS A 432 -25.32 6.74 -14.01
N THR A 433 -26.62 6.99 -14.14
CA THR A 433 -27.65 5.97 -13.85
C THR A 433 -27.59 4.89 -14.92
N PRO A 434 -27.29 3.62 -14.60
CA PRO A 434 -27.35 2.56 -15.60
C PRO A 434 -28.81 2.32 -15.98
N ILE A 435 -29.13 2.44 -17.27
CA ILE A 435 -30.38 1.95 -17.84
C ILE A 435 -30.29 0.43 -17.85
N ILE A 436 -30.94 -0.20 -16.88
CA ILE A 436 -31.24 -1.64 -16.92
C ILE A 436 -32.69 -1.73 -17.38
N ASP A 437 -32.92 -2.25 -18.58
CA ASP A 437 -34.27 -2.56 -19.05
C ASP A 437 -34.91 -3.58 -18.09
N GLU A 438 -35.93 -3.13 -17.35
CA GLU A 438 -36.59 -3.91 -16.28
C GLU A 438 -37.22 -5.23 -16.77
N GLU A 439 -37.35 -5.43 -18.09
CA GLU A 439 -37.86 -6.66 -18.69
C GLU A 439 -36.83 -7.81 -18.71
N GLU A 440 -35.53 -7.56 -18.88
CA GLU A 440 -34.51 -8.63 -18.91
C GLU A 440 -34.17 -9.17 -17.52
N GLY A 441 -34.28 -8.34 -16.48
CA GLY A 441 -34.06 -8.74 -15.09
C GLY A 441 -35.12 -9.71 -14.55
N ARG A 442 -36.36 -9.63 -15.08
CA ARG A 442 -37.46 -10.52 -14.68
C ARG A 442 -37.35 -11.90 -15.34
N TYR A 443 -36.91 -11.96 -16.60
CA TYR A 443 -36.74 -13.24 -17.30
C TYR A 443 -35.57 -14.07 -16.77
N ALA A 444 -34.50 -13.42 -16.27
CA ALA A 444 -33.36 -14.11 -15.67
C ALA A 444 -33.68 -14.74 -14.29
N ALA A 445 -34.61 -14.16 -13.54
CA ALA A 445 -35.02 -14.66 -12.23
C ALA A 445 -35.87 -15.93 -12.31
N GLU A 446 -36.65 -16.12 -13.38
CA GLU A 446 -37.56 -17.27 -13.52
C GLU A 446 -36.86 -18.57 -14.01
N VAL A 447 -35.66 -18.49 -14.58
CA VAL A 447 -34.95 -19.66 -15.12
C VAL A 447 -33.85 -20.21 -14.18
N SER A 448 -33.58 -19.55 -13.05
CA SER A 448 -32.50 -19.94 -12.14
C SER A 448 -32.95 -20.93 -11.06
N ASN A 449 -33.37 -22.13 -11.47
CA ASN A 449 -33.31 -23.29 -10.58
C ASN A 449 -32.03 -24.10 -10.91
N PRO A 450 -31.06 -24.18 -9.99
CA PRO A 450 -29.79 -24.88 -10.22
C PRO A 450 -29.94 -26.34 -10.67
N TRP A 451 -31.03 -27.00 -10.27
CA TRP A 451 -31.33 -28.38 -10.63
C TRP A 451 -31.84 -28.55 -12.06
N THR A 452 -32.50 -27.53 -12.63
CA THR A 452 -33.02 -27.57 -14.01
C THR A 452 -31.89 -27.47 -15.02
N ILE A 453 -30.90 -26.61 -14.75
CA ILE A 453 -29.69 -26.43 -15.57
C ILE A 453 -28.81 -27.68 -15.53
N ALA A 454 -28.66 -28.30 -14.35
CA ALA A 454 -27.92 -29.56 -14.20
C ALA A 454 -28.58 -30.72 -14.96
N ARG A 455 -29.92 -30.75 -15.05
CA ARG A 455 -30.66 -31.78 -15.80
C ARG A 455 -30.57 -31.61 -17.32
N MET A 456 -30.50 -30.37 -17.81
CA MET A 456 -30.32 -30.07 -19.24
C MET A 456 -28.92 -30.41 -19.76
N ASN A 457 -27.89 -30.31 -18.91
CA ASN A 457 -26.50 -30.54 -19.28
C ASN A 457 -26.01 -32.00 -19.11
N ALA A 458 -26.88 -32.91 -18.68
CA ALA A 458 -26.54 -34.34 -18.55
C ALA A 458 -26.57 -35.04 -19.92
N ALA A 459 -25.40 -35.56 -20.36
CA ALA A 459 -25.28 -36.26 -21.63
C ALA A 459 -26.13 -37.54 -21.68
N ILE A 460 -27.09 -37.59 -22.62
CA ILE A 460 -27.90 -38.79 -22.90
C ILE A 460 -27.03 -39.79 -23.67
N LYS A 461 -26.66 -40.91 -23.06
CA LYS A 461 -26.07 -42.06 -23.78
C LYS A 461 -27.12 -42.71 -24.67
N PRO A 462 -26.84 -42.97 -25.97
CA PRO A 462 -27.77 -43.72 -26.81
C PRO A 462 -27.80 -45.19 -26.37
N ARG A 463 -29.02 -45.75 -26.29
CA ARG A 463 -29.25 -47.18 -26.08
C ARG A 463 -28.82 -47.96 -27.32
N GLY A 464 -27.73 -48.72 -27.20
CA GLY A 464 -27.29 -49.71 -28.19
C GLY A 464 -27.85 -51.10 -27.90
N SER A 465 -28.49 -51.69 -28.91
CA SER A 465 -29.08 -53.02 -28.96
C SER A 465 -28.10 -54.16 -28.62
N ALA A 466 -28.63 -55.21 -27.99
CA ALA A 466 -27.93 -56.45 -27.67
C ALA A 466 -27.53 -57.27 -28.91
N SER A 467 -26.38 -57.94 -28.88
CA SER A 467 -26.16 -59.27 -29.48
C SER A 467 -24.89 -59.96 -28.93
N ASN A 468 -24.95 -61.29 -28.92
CA ASN A 468 -24.07 -62.27 -28.27
C ASN A 468 -22.61 -62.30 -28.75
N GLY A 469 -21.68 -62.68 -27.85
CA GLY A 469 -20.31 -63.08 -28.19
C GLY A 469 -19.53 -63.73 -27.04
N ARG A 470 -19.38 -65.05 -27.11
CA ARG A 470 -18.64 -66.00 -26.25
C ARG A 470 -17.15 -65.67 -25.98
N LEU A 471 -16.67 -66.12 -24.80
CA LEU A 471 -15.38 -66.81 -24.51
C LEU A 471 -14.06 -66.00 -24.63
N LEU A 472 -12.96 -66.16 -23.87
CA LEU A 472 -12.36 -67.26 -23.09
C LEU A 472 -11.29 -66.67 -22.13
N ARG A 473 -11.02 -67.35 -20.99
CA ARG A 473 -9.72 -67.30 -20.27
C ARG A 473 -8.73 -68.26 -20.94
N PRO A 474 -7.40 -68.09 -20.75
CA PRO A 474 -6.65 -68.85 -19.71
C PRO A 474 -5.42 -68.05 -19.18
N ALA A 475 -4.43 -68.57 -18.45
CA ALA A 475 -4.33 -69.27 -17.16
C ALA A 475 -2.81 -69.37 -16.82
N LYS A 476 -2.44 -69.35 -15.51
CA LYS A 476 -1.16 -69.80 -14.87
C LYS A 476 0.11 -68.95 -15.17
N SER A 477 1.09 -68.78 -14.27
CA SER A 477 1.76 -69.74 -13.36
C SER A 477 2.49 -69.04 -12.18
N THR A 478 2.32 -69.49 -10.92
CA THR A 478 3.24 -70.27 -10.04
C THR A 478 4.39 -69.51 -9.34
N GLY A 479 4.44 -69.63 -7.99
CA GLY A 479 5.68 -69.49 -7.19
C GLY A 479 5.49 -69.28 -5.68
N ASN A 480 5.52 -70.39 -4.90
CA ASN A 480 5.89 -70.63 -3.47
C ASN A 480 5.39 -69.70 -2.32
N VAL A 481 4.70 -70.16 -1.26
CA VAL A 481 5.03 -71.13 -0.16
C VAL A 481 6.11 -70.53 0.77
N ASP A 482 5.93 -70.21 2.07
CA ASP A 482 5.39 -71.00 3.18
C ASP A 482 5.10 -70.18 4.49
N SER A 483 4.09 -70.61 5.28
CA SER A 483 3.96 -70.65 6.77
C SER A 483 4.08 -69.34 7.62
N SER A 484 3.41 -69.07 8.75
CA SER A 484 2.50 -69.79 9.66
C SER A 484 1.88 -68.83 10.70
N SER A 485 0.72 -69.25 11.25
CA SER A 485 0.17 -68.98 12.60
C SER A 485 -0.60 -67.67 12.92
N SER A 486 -1.92 -67.82 13.09
CA SER A 486 -2.76 -67.09 14.07
C SER A 486 -2.99 -68.00 15.29
N PRO A 487 -3.37 -67.49 16.48
CA PRO A 487 -4.80 -67.21 16.81
C PRO A 487 -4.94 -65.94 17.72
N ARG A 488 -6.07 -65.39 18.20
CA ARG A 488 -7.44 -65.85 18.49
C ARG A 488 -8.33 -64.62 18.78
N ILE A 489 -9.65 -64.84 18.69
CA ILE A 489 -10.80 -63.93 18.82
C ILE A 489 -11.27 -63.77 20.30
N LEU A 490 -11.82 -62.60 20.68
CA LEU A 490 -12.91 -62.44 21.67
C LEU A 490 -13.66 -61.11 21.36
N ALA A 491 -14.85 -61.15 20.77
CA ALA A 491 -16.20 -61.16 21.38
C ALA A 491 -16.81 -59.74 21.64
N THR A 492 -18.01 -59.54 21.09
CA THR A 492 -18.85 -58.33 20.99
C THR A 492 -19.69 -58.08 22.28
N PRO A 493 -20.52 -57.00 22.42
CA PRO A 493 -21.84 -56.96 21.78
C PRO A 493 -22.41 -55.57 21.32
N ASN A 494 -23.23 -55.68 20.28
CA ASN A 494 -24.32 -54.86 19.71
C ASN A 494 -24.97 -53.67 20.46
N ARG A 495 -25.39 -52.67 19.64
CA ARG A 495 -26.74 -52.02 19.47
C ARG A 495 -26.59 -50.50 19.26
N VAL A 496 -27.37 -49.74 18.48
CA VAL A 496 -28.52 -49.86 17.55
C VAL A 496 -28.46 -48.61 16.66
N VAL A 497 -28.88 -48.72 15.39
CA VAL A 497 -29.10 -47.59 14.48
C VAL A 497 -30.58 -47.18 14.50
N SER A 498 -30.85 -45.86 14.56
CA SER A 498 -32.09 -45.24 14.05
C SER A 498 -31.86 -43.75 13.72
N PRO A 499 -32.64 -43.14 12.80
CA PRO A 499 -32.16 -42.07 11.91
C PRO A 499 -32.80 -40.67 12.13
N GLU A 500 -32.25 -39.67 11.40
CA GLU A 500 -32.75 -38.30 11.09
C GLU A 500 -32.42 -37.13 12.06
N PRO A 501 -32.46 -35.86 11.60
CA PRO A 501 -31.82 -35.28 10.40
C PRO A 501 -31.00 -34.00 10.74
N LEU A 502 -30.13 -33.60 9.80
CA LEU A 502 -29.27 -32.42 9.90
C LEU A 502 -30.00 -31.14 9.41
N THR A 503 -30.34 -30.25 10.34
CA THR A 503 -30.53 -28.82 10.09
C THR A 503 -29.90 -28.01 11.24
N PRO A 504 -29.08 -26.97 10.98
CA PRO A 504 -28.67 -26.05 12.03
C PRO A 504 -29.70 -24.94 12.21
N GLN A 505 -30.30 -24.90 13.40
CA GLN A 505 -31.10 -23.81 13.93
C GLN A 505 -30.23 -22.58 14.23
N THR A 506 -30.84 -21.43 14.03
CA THR A 506 -30.31 -20.07 14.17
C THR A 506 -30.11 -19.61 15.61
N SER A 507 -29.12 -18.73 15.78
CA SER A 507 -28.97 -17.68 16.79
C SER A 507 -28.80 -18.05 18.28
N SER A 508 -27.60 -17.73 18.80
CA SER A 508 -27.48 -17.09 20.10
C SER A 508 -26.37 -16.03 20.04
N LYS A 509 -26.76 -14.78 20.26
CA LYS A 509 -25.91 -13.58 20.31
C LYS A 509 -24.79 -13.77 21.35
N ALA A 510 -23.54 -13.73 20.89
CA ALA A 510 -22.40 -13.45 21.75
C ALA A 510 -22.00 -12.00 21.51
N ASN A 511 -21.91 -11.21 22.58
CA ASN A 511 -21.44 -9.84 22.58
C ASN A 511 -20.05 -9.75 21.92
N MET A 512 -20.00 -9.26 20.68
CA MET A 512 -18.78 -8.76 20.09
C MET A 512 -18.51 -7.38 20.66
N VAL A 513 -17.33 -7.20 21.25
CA VAL A 513 -16.78 -5.87 21.51
C VAL A 513 -16.45 -5.28 20.14
N GLN A 514 -17.32 -4.41 19.65
CA GLN A 514 -17.11 -3.61 18.44
C GLN A 514 -15.90 -2.69 18.66
N SER A 515 -15.02 -2.61 17.66
CA SER A 515 -13.91 -1.66 17.71
C SER A 515 -14.42 -0.26 17.41
N VAL A 516 -13.81 0.77 18.00
CA VAL A 516 -14.14 2.20 17.75
C VAL A 516 -14.08 2.55 16.25
N LEU A 517 -13.29 1.81 15.47
CA LEU A 517 -13.16 1.95 14.01
C LEU A 517 -14.36 1.41 13.22
N ASP A 518 -15.10 0.42 13.77
CA ASP A 518 -16.29 -0.15 13.12
C ASP A 518 -17.47 0.83 13.21
N ASP A 519 -17.60 1.56 14.31
CA ASP A 519 -18.63 2.59 14.52
C ASP A 519 -18.37 3.85 13.65
N GLU A 520 -17.11 4.17 13.35
CA GLU A 520 -16.75 5.30 12.48
C GLU A 520 -17.09 5.03 11.00
N LEU A 521 -16.93 3.79 10.52
CA LEU A 521 -17.36 3.38 9.17
C LEU A 521 -18.88 3.50 9.02
N GLN A 522 -19.63 3.09 10.04
CA GLN A 522 -21.09 3.15 10.02
C GLN A 522 -21.59 4.61 10.00
N ARG A 523 -20.86 5.53 10.65
CA ARG A 523 -21.13 6.98 10.62
C ARG A 523 -20.69 7.67 9.33
N SER A 524 -19.66 7.18 8.64
CA SER A 524 -19.23 7.76 7.36
C SER A 524 -20.14 7.33 6.20
N ILE A 525 -20.71 6.12 6.26
CA ILE A 525 -21.70 5.61 5.32
C ILE A 525 -23.07 6.31 5.46
N GLN A 526 -23.46 6.73 6.68
CA GLN A 526 -24.79 7.30 6.95
C GLN A 526 -24.92 8.83 6.71
N ARG A 527 -23.86 9.54 6.30
CA ARG A 527 -23.97 10.98 5.97
C ARG A 527 -24.26 11.21 4.49
N LEU A 528 -25.38 10.67 4.01
CA LEU A 528 -26.06 11.17 2.81
C LEU A 528 -27.23 12.03 3.28
N PRO A 529 -27.43 13.26 2.78
CA PRO A 529 -28.62 14.03 3.11
C PRO A 529 -29.86 13.32 2.54
N PRO A 530 -31.01 13.32 3.23
CA PRO A 530 -32.23 12.78 2.67
C PRO A 530 -32.64 13.61 1.46
N GLN A 531 -32.92 12.95 0.34
CA GLN A 531 -33.53 13.59 -0.83
C GLN A 531 -34.93 14.09 -0.45
N SER A 532 -35.08 15.41 -0.32
CA SER A 532 -36.40 16.06 -0.32
C SER A 532 -36.79 16.38 -1.76
N SER A 533 -37.82 15.69 -2.23
CA SER A 533 -38.58 16.01 -3.41
C SER A 533 -39.38 17.30 -3.23
N GLY A 534 -39.49 18.10 -4.30
CA GLY A 534 -40.50 19.17 -4.39
C GLY A 534 -39.94 20.54 -4.74
N ALA A 535 -40.27 20.99 -5.95
CA ALA A 535 -39.91 22.27 -6.54
C ALA A 535 -40.32 23.50 -5.70
N GLU A 536 -39.49 24.55 -5.72
CA GLU A 536 -39.97 25.93 -5.86
C GLU A 536 -38.84 26.93 -6.20
N SER A 537 -39.03 27.60 -7.33
CA SER A 537 -38.66 28.97 -7.71
C SER A 537 -37.24 29.51 -7.47
N ILE A 538 -36.48 29.54 -8.57
CA ILE A 538 -35.37 30.48 -8.80
C ILE A 538 -35.96 31.89 -8.96
N ASN A 539 -35.81 32.74 -7.93
CA ASN A 539 -35.74 34.21 -8.00
C ASN A 539 -35.72 34.79 -6.58
N ASP A 540 -34.56 34.83 -5.91
CA ASP A 540 -34.37 35.73 -4.75
C ASP A 540 -32.89 35.90 -4.33
N TRP A 541 -32.00 36.15 -5.30
CA TRP A 541 -30.59 36.45 -5.02
C TRP A 541 -30.10 37.76 -5.65
N PHE A 542 -31.01 38.71 -5.87
CA PHE A 542 -30.71 40.04 -6.43
C PHE A 542 -31.64 41.12 -5.87
N LEU A 543 -31.80 41.23 -4.55
CA LEU A 543 -32.39 42.43 -3.91
C LEU A 543 -32.20 42.39 -2.38
N ASN A 544 -30.98 42.66 -1.90
CA ASN A 544 -30.77 43.26 -0.56
C ASN A 544 -29.31 43.65 -0.33
N ARG A 545 -28.87 44.74 -0.97
CA ARG A 545 -27.71 45.54 -0.54
C ARG A 545 -27.84 46.98 -1.04
N GLN A 546 -28.86 47.69 -0.55
CA GLN A 546 -28.86 49.16 -0.49
C GLN A 546 -29.66 49.62 0.74
N GLY A 547 -29.08 50.57 1.49
CA GLY A 547 -29.67 51.23 2.65
C GLY A 547 -29.28 50.57 3.97
N SER A 548 -28.34 51.09 4.77
CA SER A 548 -28.53 52.39 5.42
C SER A 548 -27.19 52.89 6.01
N GLN A 549 -26.84 54.12 5.64
CA GLN A 549 -25.84 54.98 6.28
C GLN A 549 -26.52 55.83 7.37
N SER A 550 -25.71 56.21 8.38
CA SER A 550 -25.92 57.27 9.40
C SER A 550 -26.96 56.95 10.49
N ILE A 551 -26.72 57.20 11.78
CA ILE A 551 -26.34 58.47 12.43
C ILE A 551 -25.67 58.20 13.80
N ASN A 552 -24.61 58.96 14.10
CA ASN A 552 -24.05 59.53 15.36
C ASN A 552 -24.23 58.78 16.71
N ASP A 553 -23.27 58.70 17.64
CA ASP A 553 -22.18 59.61 18.06
C ASP A 553 -20.86 58.87 18.35
#